data_AF-A0AAQ0JAJ4-F1
#
_entry.id   AF-A0AAQ0JAJ4-F1
#
_cell.length_a   1.000
_cell.length_b   1.000
_cell.length_c   1.000
_cell.angle_alpha   90.00
_cell.angle_beta   90.00
_cell.angle_gamma   90.00
#
_symmetry.space_group_name_H-M   'P 1'
#
loop_
_entity.id
_entity.type
_entity.pdbx_description
1 polymer ?
#
loop_
_entity_poly.entity_id
_entity_poly.type
_entity_poly.pdbx_seq_one_letter_code
_entity_poly.pdbx_strand_id
1 'polypeptide(L)'
;MSASLKTLSVNSLDNAPLSFRLTKQNEYINFYNADDIKLADGTNITAIDLRLSKESDGMAPLLNFSPSGQCITLDTVKKHYPQLTLTDYPRGRSENEVTSYTAPKDMNGQKVSFSFTVKNPDCLGSVVISAE
;
A
#
# COMPACT_ATOMS: atom_id res chain seq x y z
N MET A 1 17.01 6.85 -8.69
CA MET A 1 15.95 6.38 -9.58
C MET A 1 14.73 6.10 -8.72
N SER A 2 13.67 6.89 -8.83
CA SER A 2 12.40 6.59 -8.13
C SER A 2 11.65 5.57 -8.98
N ALA A 3 11.53 4.33 -8.52
CA ALA A 3 10.68 3.35 -9.17
C ALA A 3 9.22 3.82 -9.01
N SER A 4 8.48 3.92 -10.11
CA SER A 4 7.05 4.27 -10.07
C SER A 4 6.23 2.99 -10.13
N LEU A 5 5.18 2.88 -9.32
CA LEU A 5 4.27 1.74 -9.35
C LEU A 5 3.60 1.61 -10.74
N LYS A 6 3.45 2.71 -11.48
CA LYS A 6 2.90 2.73 -12.85
C LYS A 6 3.69 1.88 -13.84
N THR A 7 4.98 1.66 -13.59
CA THR A 7 5.79 0.86 -14.52
C THR A 7 5.67 -0.64 -14.24
N LEU A 8 5.04 -1.05 -13.13
CA LEU A 8 4.85 -2.47 -12.82
C LEU A 8 3.70 -3.05 -13.63
N SER A 9 3.97 -4.21 -14.21
CA SER A 9 3.05 -5.01 -15.01
C SER A 9 3.47 -6.47 -14.90
N VAL A 10 2.60 -7.39 -15.32
CA VAL A 10 2.91 -8.83 -15.31
C VAL A 10 4.22 -9.14 -16.04
N ASN A 11 4.53 -8.38 -17.11
CA ASN A 11 5.72 -8.56 -17.94
C ASN A 11 6.99 -7.88 -17.41
N SER A 12 6.88 -7.04 -16.38
CA SER A 12 8.02 -6.27 -15.83
C SER A 12 8.38 -6.65 -14.40
N LEU A 13 7.65 -7.62 -13.81
CA LEU A 13 7.81 -8.03 -12.42
C LEU A 13 9.23 -8.51 -12.08
N ASP A 14 9.90 -9.17 -13.02
CA ASP A 14 11.26 -9.70 -12.83
C ASP A 14 12.30 -8.60 -12.61
N ASN A 15 11.98 -7.35 -12.97
CA ASN A 15 12.84 -6.18 -12.75
C ASN A 15 12.47 -5.40 -11.47
N ALA A 16 11.45 -5.85 -10.73
CA ALA A 16 11.05 -5.20 -9.50
C ALA A 16 12.11 -5.40 -8.40
N PRO A 17 12.28 -4.44 -7.48
CA PRO A 17 13.24 -4.56 -6.38
C PRO A 17 12.87 -5.65 -5.37
N LEU A 18 11.62 -6.12 -5.38
CA LEU A 18 11.12 -7.19 -4.52
C LEU A 18 10.79 -8.43 -5.34
N SER A 19 11.08 -9.59 -4.78
CA SER A 19 10.72 -10.88 -5.35
C SER A 19 9.26 -11.20 -5.09
N PHE A 20 8.41 -10.91 -6.06
CA PHE A 20 6.98 -11.17 -6.00
C PHE A 20 6.63 -12.58 -6.49
N ARG A 21 5.75 -13.29 -5.77
CA ARG A 21 5.26 -14.63 -6.09
C ARG A 21 3.75 -14.58 -6.28
N LEU A 22 3.26 -15.15 -7.38
CA LEU A 22 1.83 -15.24 -7.66
C LEU A 22 1.16 -16.14 -6.60
N THR A 23 0.18 -15.61 -5.88
CA THR A 23 -0.55 -16.33 -4.82
C THR A 23 -1.98 -16.65 -5.21
N LYS A 24 -2.62 -15.76 -5.99
CA LYS A 24 -3.99 -15.92 -6.45
C LYS A 24 -4.17 -15.22 -7.79
N GLN A 25 -5.15 -15.67 -8.56
CA GLN A 25 -5.60 -15.00 -9.77
C GLN A 25 -7.12 -15.08 -9.88
N ASN A 26 -7.72 -14.08 -10.51
CA ASN A 26 -9.09 -14.15 -11.03
C ASN A 26 -9.06 -13.90 -12.55
N GLU A 27 -10.21 -13.63 -13.16
CA GLU A 27 -10.31 -13.36 -14.60
C GLU A 27 -9.45 -12.16 -15.05
N TYR A 28 -9.33 -11.11 -14.22
CA TYR A 28 -8.75 -9.81 -14.60
C TYR A 28 -7.45 -9.43 -13.89
N ILE A 29 -7.22 -9.98 -12.69
CA ILE A 29 -6.19 -9.55 -11.75
C ILE A 29 -5.34 -10.74 -11.29
N ASN A 30 -4.03 -10.53 -11.29
CA ASN A 30 -3.07 -11.36 -10.59
C ASN A 30 -2.72 -10.72 -9.24
N PHE A 31 -2.68 -11.55 -8.20
CA PHE A 31 -2.33 -11.18 -6.83
C PHE A 31 -0.99 -11.81 -6.49
N TYR A 32 -0.04 -10.98 -6.08
CA TYR A 32 1.31 -11.40 -5.77
C TYR A 32 1.66 -11.02 -4.34
N ASN A 33 2.44 -11.85 -3.67
CA ASN A 33 3.03 -11.51 -2.38
C ASN A 33 4.55 -11.44 -2.47
N ALA A 34 5.16 -10.60 -1.64
CA ALA A 34 6.60 -10.63 -1.39
C ALA A 34 6.87 -11.10 0.05
N ASP A 35 8.08 -11.59 0.29
CA ASP A 35 8.54 -11.92 1.64
C ASP A 35 8.66 -10.65 2.50
N ASP A 36 8.50 -10.78 3.81
CA ASP A 36 8.64 -9.67 4.75
C ASP A 36 10.05 -9.06 4.72
N ILE A 37 10.13 -7.73 4.90
CA ILE A 37 11.38 -6.98 4.80
C ILE A 37 11.62 -6.23 6.09
N LYS A 38 12.86 -6.27 6.59
CA LYS A 38 13.29 -5.46 7.73
C LYS A 38 14.09 -4.25 7.26
N LEU A 39 13.64 -3.06 7.63
CA LEU A 39 14.34 -1.81 7.39
C LEU A 39 15.48 -1.60 8.39
N ALA A 40 16.42 -0.72 8.06
CA ALA A 40 17.61 -0.45 8.87
C ALA A 40 17.29 0.12 10.27
N ASP A 41 16.15 0.81 10.42
CA ASP A 41 15.66 1.36 11.69
C ASP A 41 14.94 0.32 12.57
N GLY A 42 14.83 -0.93 12.11
CA GLY A 42 14.16 -2.02 12.82
C GLY A 42 12.68 -2.18 12.50
N THR A 43 12.09 -1.32 11.67
CA THR A 43 10.72 -1.47 11.17
C THR A 43 10.61 -2.69 10.26
N ASN A 44 9.59 -3.51 10.47
CA ASN A 44 9.28 -4.63 9.59
C ASN A 44 8.14 -4.23 8.64
N ILE A 45 8.31 -4.48 7.35
CA ILE A 45 7.27 -4.35 6.33
C ILE A 45 6.75 -5.75 6.02
N THR A 46 5.48 -6.00 6.32
CA THR A 46 4.85 -7.31 6.19
C THR A 46 3.60 -7.24 5.32
N ALA A 47 3.01 -8.40 5.02
CA ALA A 47 1.76 -8.50 4.28
C ALA A 47 1.80 -7.73 2.93
N ILE A 48 2.96 -7.78 2.26
CA ILE A 48 3.19 -7.10 0.99
C ILE A 48 2.36 -7.80 -0.09
N ASP A 49 1.31 -7.16 -0.58
CA ASP A 49 0.37 -7.61 -1.62
C ASP A 49 0.45 -6.65 -2.81
N LEU A 50 0.78 -7.18 -3.98
CA LEU A 50 0.78 -6.44 -5.25
C LEU A 50 -0.32 -7.01 -6.15
N ARG A 51 -1.15 -6.12 -6.68
CA ARG A 51 -2.21 -6.46 -7.63
C ARG A 51 -1.92 -5.81 -8.96
N LEU A 52 -1.90 -6.64 -10.00
CA LEU A 52 -1.69 -6.21 -11.36
C LEU A 52 -2.80 -6.75 -12.24
N SER A 53 -3.27 -5.92 -13.16
CA SER A 53 -4.11 -6.43 -14.22
C SER A 53 -3.33 -7.33 -15.15
N LYS A 54 -4.00 -8.36 -15.67
CA LYS A 54 -3.45 -9.24 -16.71
C LYS A 54 -3.29 -8.50 -18.04
N GLU A 55 -4.16 -7.52 -18.29
CA GLU A 55 -4.13 -6.66 -19.48
C GLU A 55 -3.37 -5.36 -19.19
N SER A 56 -2.64 -4.85 -20.18
CA SER A 56 -1.81 -3.65 -20.02
C SER A 56 -2.60 -2.35 -19.84
N ASP A 57 -3.84 -2.31 -20.31
CA ASP A 57 -4.79 -1.19 -20.19
C ASP A 57 -5.88 -1.44 -19.12
N GLY A 58 -5.73 -2.51 -18.34
CA GLY A 58 -6.67 -2.87 -17.29
C GLY A 58 -6.51 -2.03 -16.02
N MET A 59 -6.89 -2.62 -14.87
CA MET A 59 -6.83 -1.92 -13.58
C MET A 59 -5.41 -1.47 -13.24
N ALA A 60 -5.28 -0.21 -12.80
CA ALA A 60 -4.05 0.35 -12.30
C ALA A 60 -3.38 -0.53 -11.22
N PRO A 61 -2.04 -0.66 -11.24
CA PRO A 61 -1.31 -1.35 -10.19
C PRO A 61 -1.67 -0.83 -8.79
N LEU A 62 -1.80 -1.76 -7.85
CA LEU A 62 -2.05 -1.47 -6.44
C LEU A 62 -1.10 -2.29 -5.58
N LEU A 63 -0.35 -1.61 -4.72
CA LEU A 63 0.53 -2.21 -3.73
C LEU A 63 -0.02 -1.92 -2.33
N ASN A 64 -0.14 -2.93 -1.50
CA ASN A 64 -0.52 -2.82 -0.11
C ASN A 64 0.53 -3.49 0.78
N PHE A 65 0.80 -2.93 1.96
CA PHE A 65 1.66 -3.55 2.96
C PHE A 65 1.32 -3.03 4.36
N SER A 66 1.81 -3.72 5.38
CA SER A 66 1.66 -3.37 6.80
C SER A 66 3.02 -3.10 7.44
N PRO A 67 3.29 -1.87 7.93
CA PRO A 67 4.42 -1.63 8.79
C PRO A 67 4.16 -2.21 10.19
N SER A 68 5.19 -2.77 10.81
CA SER A 68 5.15 -3.31 12.17
C SER A 68 6.50 -3.13 12.89
N GLY A 69 6.52 -3.35 14.20
CA GLY A 69 7.67 -3.03 15.05
C GLY A 69 7.50 -1.64 15.67
N GLN A 70 7.99 -0.59 15.02
CA GLN A 70 7.82 0.78 15.51
C GLN A 70 6.41 1.32 15.18
N CYS A 71 5.74 1.90 16.18
CA CYS A 71 4.46 2.56 15.98
C CYS A 71 4.65 3.86 15.19
N ILE A 72 4.11 3.92 13.97
CA ILE A 72 4.06 5.13 13.14
C ILE A 72 2.72 5.82 13.39
N THR A 73 2.75 6.99 14.02
CA THR A 73 1.54 7.75 14.37
C THR A 73 1.04 8.59 13.20
N LEU A 74 -0.25 8.96 13.22
CA LEU A 74 -0.81 9.89 12.24
C LEU A 74 -0.03 11.22 12.17
N ASP A 75 0.41 11.75 13.31
CA ASP A 75 1.23 12.97 13.33
C ASP A 75 2.59 12.77 12.65
N THR A 76 3.19 11.58 12.80
CA THR A 76 4.42 11.23 12.08
C THR A 76 4.17 11.18 10.58
N VAL A 77 3.06 10.59 10.14
CA VAL A 77 2.68 10.58 8.72
C VAL A 77 2.43 12.01 8.22
N LYS A 78 1.69 12.84 8.95
CA LYS A 78 1.37 14.23 8.58
C LYS A 78 2.60 15.14 8.48
N LYS A 79 3.68 14.86 9.22
CA LYS A 79 4.96 15.57 9.05
C LYS A 79 5.54 15.37 7.64
N HIS A 80 5.35 14.19 7.04
CA HIS A 80 5.81 13.88 5.69
C HIS A 80 4.75 14.17 4.61
N TYR A 81 3.47 14.05 4.96
CA TYR A 81 2.33 14.29 4.08
C TYR A 81 1.40 15.34 4.71
N PRO A 82 1.77 16.63 4.70
CA PRO A 82 0.98 17.68 5.36
C PRO A 82 -0.39 17.91 4.72
N GLN A 83 -0.60 17.45 3.50
CA GLN A 83 -1.83 17.63 2.71
C GLN A 83 -2.76 16.40 2.76
N LEU A 84 -2.58 15.50 3.72
CA LEU A 84 -3.46 14.34 3.89
C LEU A 84 -4.92 14.75 4.12
N THR A 85 -5.82 14.09 3.40
CA THR A 85 -7.27 14.24 3.59
C THR A 85 -7.88 12.94 4.12
N LEU A 86 -8.90 13.05 4.98
CA LEU A 86 -9.67 11.89 5.44
C LEU A 86 -10.49 11.35 4.28
N THR A 87 -10.31 10.08 3.92
CA THR A 87 -10.97 9.44 2.78
C THR A 87 -11.82 8.22 3.15
N ASP A 88 -11.60 7.65 4.34
CA ASP A 88 -12.46 6.58 4.86
C ASP A 88 -12.54 6.66 6.39
N TYR A 89 -13.66 6.23 6.95
CA TYR A 89 -13.89 6.25 8.39
C TYR A 89 -14.77 5.06 8.83
N PRO A 90 -14.58 4.55 10.06
CA PRO A 90 -15.38 3.47 10.60
C PRO A 90 -16.88 3.81 10.69
N ARG A 91 -17.72 2.86 10.31
CA ARG A 91 -19.19 2.92 10.39
C ARG A 91 -19.76 2.07 11.53
N GLY A 92 -18.89 1.47 12.35
CA GLY A 92 -19.25 0.74 13.56
C GLY A 92 -19.74 -0.69 13.31
N ARG A 93 -19.36 -1.31 12.19
CA ARG A 93 -19.78 -2.70 11.86
C ARG A 93 -18.72 -3.74 12.21
N SER A 94 -17.46 -3.33 12.43
CA SER A 94 -16.36 -4.23 12.77
C SER A 94 -15.19 -3.50 13.44
N GLU A 95 -14.47 -4.19 14.33
CA GLU A 95 -13.20 -3.73 14.92
C GLU A 95 -12.05 -3.68 13.89
N ASN A 96 -12.22 -4.34 12.73
CA ASN A 96 -11.25 -4.31 11.63
C ASN A 96 -11.49 -3.13 10.67
N GLU A 97 -12.50 -2.30 10.91
CA GLU A 97 -12.67 -1.07 10.15
C GLU A 97 -11.50 -0.11 10.38
N VAL A 98 -11.29 0.79 9.43
CA VAL A 98 -10.14 1.68 9.41
C VAL A 98 -10.57 3.13 9.26
N THR A 99 -9.76 4.03 9.81
CA THR A 99 -9.72 5.43 9.41
C THR A 99 -8.59 5.59 8.40
N SER A 100 -8.89 6.05 7.19
CA SER A 100 -7.89 6.16 6.12
C SER A 100 -7.69 7.61 5.71
N TYR A 101 -6.43 8.00 5.56
CA TYR A 101 -6.01 9.31 5.07
C TYR A 101 -5.24 9.16 3.77
N THR A 102 -5.54 9.96 2.75
CA THR A 102 -4.92 9.85 1.44
C THR A 102 -4.18 11.12 1.05
N ALA A 103 -2.96 10.96 0.54
CA ALA A 103 -2.17 12.06 0.02
C ALA A 103 -2.67 12.46 -1.38
N PRO A 104 -2.54 13.73 -1.79
CA PRO A 104 -2.78 14.14 -3.16
C PRO A 104 -1.95 13.31 -4.15
N LYS A 105 -2.45 13.17 -5.38
CA LYS A 105 -1.70 12.50 -6.46
C LYS A 105 -0.35 13.19 -6.66
N ASP A 106 0.71 12.39 -6.78
CA ASP A 106 2.02 12.89 -7.20
C ASP A 106 2.03 13.25 -8.71
N MET A 107 3.14 13.76 -9.22
CA MET A 107 3.31 14.09 -10.65
C MET A 107 3.17 12.89 -11.58
N ASN A 108 3.35 11.67 -11.06
CA ASN A 108 3.13 10.42 -11.78
C ASN A 108 1.70 9.92 -11.61
N GLY A 109 0.79 10.63 -10.95
CA GLY A 109 -0.59 10.22 -10.69
C GLY A 109 -0.74 9.19 -9.56
N GLN A 110 0.33 8.84 -8.84
CA GLN A 110 0.28 7.89 -7.74
C GLN A 110 -0.36 8.52 -6.51
N LYS A 111 -1.23 7.75 -5.85
CA LYS A 111 -1.80 8.08 -4.54
C LYS A 111 -1.22 7.16 -3.48
N VAL A 112 -1.07 7.69 -2.27
CA VAL A 112 -0.70 6.92 -1.09
C VAL A 112 -1.78 7.12 -0.03
N SER A 113 -2.34 6.02 0.46
CA SER A 113 -3.34 6.00 1.53
C SER A 113 -2.76 5.30 2.76
N PHE A 114 -3.00 5.88 3.93
CA PHE A 114 -2.54 5.42 5.23
C PHE A 114 -3.74 5.09 6.09
N SER A 115 -3.83 3.85 6.57
CA SER A 115 -5.00 3.34 7.29
C SER A 115 -4.65 2.95 8.72
N PHE A 116 -5.50 3.39 9.65
CA PHE A 116 -5.41 3.16 11.09
C PHE A 116 -6.61 2.34 11.53
N THR A 117 -6.40 1.14 12.06
CA THR A 117 -7.47 0.23 12.45
C THR A 117 -8.19 0.71 13.71
N VAL A 118 -9.49 0.46 13.84
CA VAL A 118 -10.24 0.73 15.10
C VAL A 118 -9.61 0.01 16.29
N LYS A 119 -9.12 -1.21 16.08
CA LYS A 119 -8.44 -2.01 17.11
C LYS A 119 -7.14 -1.37 17.65
N ASN A 120 -6.41 -0.67 16.80
CA ASN A 120 -5.18 0.04 17.17
C ASN A 120 -5.09 1.37 16.38
N PRO A 121 -5.81 2.41 16.83
CA PRO A 121 -6.00 3.63 16.04
C PRO A 121 -4.78 4.56 16.05
N ASP A 122 -3.88 4.40 17.01
CA ASP A 122 -2.72 5.27 17.18
C ASP A 122 -1.54 4.89 16.28
N CYS A 123 -1.50 3.63 15.81
CA CYS A 123 -0.43 3.10 14.97
C CYS A 123 -0.92 2.77 13.57
N LEU A 124 -0.12 3.13 12.57
CA LEU A 124 -0.36 2.82 11.17
C LEU A 124 -0.47 1.30 10.97
N GLY A 125 -1.60 0.85 10.45
CA GLY A 125 -1.89 -0.57 10.23
C GLY A 125 -1.60 -1.03 8.79
N SER A 126 -1.88 -0.17 7.81
CA SER A 126 -1.57 -0.48 6.41
C SER A 126 -1.32 0.77 5.57
N VAL A 127 -0.56 0.58 4.50
CA VAL A 127 -0.28 1.57 3.48
C VAL A 127 -0.68 1.00 2.14
N VAL A 128 -1.46 1.75 1.37
CA VAL A 128 -1.85 1.42 0.01
C VAL A 128 -1.28 2.46 -0.94
N ILE A 129 -0.59 2.01 -1.98
CA ILE A 129 -0.11 2.84 -3.08
C ILE A 129 -0.87 2.41 -4.33
N SER A 130 -1.52 3.36 -5.00
CA SER A 130 -2.22 3.10 -6.26
C SER A 130 -1.75 4.06 -7.35
N ALA A 131 -1.75 3.57 -8.58
CA ALA A 131 -1.22 4.24 -9.75
C ALA A 131 -2.34 4.69 -10.70
N GLU A 132 -3.23 5.58 -10.26
CA GLU A 132 -4.37 6.07 -11.06
C GLU A 132 -3.99 7.06 -12.18
#